data_AF-R5H7V0-F1
#
_entry.id   AF-R5H7V0-F1
#
_cell.length_a   1.000
_cell.length_b   1.000
_cell.length_c   1.000
_cell.angle_alpha   90.00
_cell.angle_beta   90.00
_cell.angle_gamma   90.00
#
_symmetry.space_group_name_H-M   'P 1'
#
loop_
_entity.id
_entity.type
_entity.pdbx_description
1 polymer ?
#
loop_
_entity_poly.entity_id
_entity_poly.type
_entity_poly.pdbx_seq_one_letter_code
_entity_poly.pdbx_strand_id
1 'polypeptide(L)'
;MNVEFEAALRYIDLGETAKAEEHLIKVVEKAKDDVEEMQYRCVLGEFYANNGEKDKSREQFDKILSHEEHADQLRKQRAIARAYVDAFDGKAPVPEQEKRPRDIPIFPKPRQNANFIVKQSRKHR
;
A
#
# COMPACT_ATOMS: atom_id res chain seq x y z
N MET A 1 -3.65 -4.28 14.00
CA MET A 1 -3.29 -4.57 12.60
C MET A 1 -4.58 -4.49 11.79
N ASN A 2 -4.65 -3.63 10.78
CA ASN A 2 -5.87 -3.47 9.98
C ASN A 2 -5.96 -4.64 8.98
N VAL A 3 -6.87 -5.59 9.23
CA VAL A 3 -7.01 -6.83 8.44
C VAL A 3 -7.26 -6.53 6.96
N GLU A 4 -7.99 -5.46 6.67
CA GLU A 4 -8.28 -5.03 5.32
C GLU A 4 -7.01 -4.55 4.60
N PHE A 5 -6.10 -3.88 5.33
CA PHE A 5 -4.83 -3.40 4.76
C PHE A 5 -3.88 -4.56 4.44
N GLU A 6 -3.84 -5.58 5.31
CA GLU A 6 -3.08 -6.79 5.01
C GLU A 6 -3.63 -7.55 3.80
N ALA A 7 -4.96 -7.62 3.68
CA ALA A 7 -5.61 -8.24 2.53
C ALA A 7 -5.27 -7.49 1.24
N ALA A 8 -5.36 -6.16 1.25
CA ALA A 8 -4.95 -5.31 0.13
C ALA A 8 -3.52 -5.61 -0.32
N LEU A 9 -2.55 -5.61 0.60
CA LEU A 9 -1.14 -5.89 0.27
C LEU A 9 -0.95 -7.28 -0.35
N ARG A 10 -1.65 -8.31 0.16
CA ARG A 10 -1.59 -9.66 -0.43
C ARG A 10 -2.15 -9.69 -1.85
N TYR A 11 -3.25 -8.98 -2.11
CA TYR A 11 -3.81 -8.92 -3.46
C TYR A 11 -2.92 -8.14 -4.44
N ILE A 12 -2.21 -7.10 -3.98
CA ILE A 12 -1.17 -6.43 -4.77
C ILE A 12 -0.08 -7.43 -5.18
N ASP A 13 0.42 -8.22 -4.22
CA ASP A 13 1.47 -9.22 -4.48
C ASP A 13 1.00 -10.33 -5.44
N LEU A 14 -0.29 -10.70 -5.38
CA LEU A 14 -0.92 -11.66 -6.30
C LEU A 14 -1.24 -11.05 -7.68
N GLY A 15 -1.13 -9.73 -7.85
CA GLY A 15 -1.54 -9.02 -9.05
C GLY A 15 -3.06 -8.89 -9.22
N GLU A 16 -3.84 -9.20 -8.19
CA GLU A 16 -5.31 -9.05 -8.20
C GLU A 16 -5.69 -7.59 -7.91
N THR A 17 -5.50 -6.72 -8.89
CA THR A 17 -5.67 -5.26 -8.76
C THR A 17 -7.06 -4.86 -8.27
N ALA A 18 -8.13 -5.44 -8.81
CA ALA A 18 -9.50 -5.09 -8.42
C ALA A 18 -9.79 -5.37 -6.94
N LYS A 19 -9.29 -6.49 -6.40
CA LYS A 19 -9.48 -6.81 -4.98
C LYS A 19 -8.57 -5.97 -4.09
N ALA A 20 -7.34 -5.69 -4.53
CA ALA A 20 -6.46 -4.77 -3.84
C ALA A 20 -7.11 -3.38 -3.69
N GLU A 21 -7.68 -2.84 -4.76
CA GLU A 21 -8.40 -1.56 -4.76
C GLU A 21 -9.56 -1.57 -3.77
N GLU A 22 -10.42 -2.60 -3.81
CA GLU A 22 -11.57 -2.72 -2.92
C GLU A 22 -11.15 -2.70 -1.43
N HIS A 23 -10.11 -3.46 -1.09
CA HIS A 23 -9.62 -3.52 0.29
C HIS A 23 -8.94 -2.21 0.71
N LEU A 24 -8.18 -1.54 -0.17
CA LEU A 24 -7.60 -0.23 0.14
C LEU A 24 -8.66 0.84 0.37
N ILE A 25 -9.74 0.86 -0.42
CA ILE A 25 -10.87 1.79 -0.22
C ILE A 25 -11.51 1.56 1.15
N LYS A 26 -11.80 0.30 1.51
CA LYS A 26 -12.36 -0.05 2.83
C LYS A 26 -11.46 0.39 3.99
N VAL A 27 -10.15 0.32 3.80
CA VAL A 27 -9.18 0.74 4.82
C VAL A 27 -9.24 2.25 5.03
N VAL A 28 -9.32 3.02 3.95
CA VAL A 28 -9.47 4.49 4.01
C VAL A 28 -10.79 4.86 4.69
N GLU A 29 -11.90 4.21 4.32
CA GLU A 29 -13.22 4.46 4.92
C GLU A 29 -13.30 4.10 6.41
N LYS A 30 -12.49 3.14 6.87
CA LYS A 30 -12.45 2.67 8.27
C LYS A 30 -11.32 3.28 9.09
N ALA A 31 -10.64 4.30 8.57
CA ALA A 31 -9.59 5.00 9.31
C ALA A 31 -10.15 5.61 10.61
N LYS A 32 -9.34 5.62 11.67
CA LYS A 32 -9.79 6.08 12.99
C LYS A 32 -9.68 7.59 13.17
N ASP A 33 -8.77 8.20 12.44
CA ASP A 33 -8.48 9.62 12.46
C ASP A 33 -7.97 10.07 11.08
N ASP A 34 -7.93 11.39 10.89
CA ASP A 34 -7.55 12.00 9.62
C ASP A 34 -6.10 11.68 9.23
N VAL A 35 -5.21 11.51 10.21
CA VAL A 35 -3.80 11.18 9.94
C VAL A 35 -3.70 9.77 9.36
N GLU A 36 -4.36 8.80 9.99
CA GLU A 36 -4.43 7.42 9.52
C GLU A 36 -5.13 7.35 8.15
N GLU A 37 -6.20 8.13 7.94
CA GLU A 37 -6.88 8.22 6.66
C GLU A 37 -5.93 8.69 5.55
N MET A 38 -5.21 9.80 5.78
CA MET A 38 -4.26 10.34 4.79
C MET A 38 -3.08 9.39 4.53
N GLN A 39 -2.65 8.63 5.54
CA GLN A 39 -1.65 7.57 5.36
C GLN A 39 -2.14 6.48 4.41
N TYR A 40 -3.37 6.00 4.59
CA TYR A 40 -3.94 4.99 3.71
C TYR A 40 -4.27 5.53 2.31
N ARG A 41 -4.72 6.78 2.20
CA ARG A 41 -4.88 7.46 0.90
C ARG A 41 -3.57 7.57 0.14
N CYS A 42 -2.44 7.75 0.83
CA CYS A 42 -1.12 7.79 0.19
C CYS A 42 -0.83 6.45 -0.51
N VAL A 43 -1.07 5.34 0.18
CA VAL A 43 -0.88 3.99 -0.39
C VAL A 43 -1.83 3.74 -1.56
N LEU A 44 -3.09 4.18 -1.45
CA LEU A 44 -4.06 4.08 -2.54
C LEU A 44 -3.64 4.92 -3.76
N GLY A 45 -3.11 6.13 -3.55
CA GLY A 45 -2.57 6.98 -4.60
C GLY A 45 -1.40 6.34 -5.34
N GLU A 46 -0.46 5.73 -4.61
CA GLU A 46 0.68 5.00 -5.20
C GLU A 46 0.21 3.75 -5.95
N PHE A 47 -0.78 3.03 -5.42
CA PHE A 47 -1.40 1.88 -6.08
C PHE A 47 -2.01 2.27 -7.45
N TYR A 48 -2.76 3.36 -7.52
CA TYR A 48 -3.29 3.85 -8.79
C TYR A 48 -2.19 4.32 -9.75
N ALA A 49 -1.16 5.01 -9.25
CA ALA A 49 -0.03 5.42 -10.09
C ALA A 49 0.64 4.22 -10.76
N ASN A 50 0.78 3.12 -10.01
CA ASN A 50 1.36 1.86 -10.51
C ASN A 50 0.54 1.17 -11.57
N ASN A 51 -0.79 1.27 -11.47
CA ASN A 51 -1.68 0.71 -12.47
C ASN A 51 -1.86 1.62 -13.69
N GLY A 52 -1.19 2.79 -13.70
CA GLY A 52 -1.33 3.80 -14.77
C GLY A 52 -2.58 4.67 -14.65
N GLU A 53 -3.32 4.56 -13.55
CA GLU A 53 -4.55 5.29 -13.27
C GLU A 53 -4.24 6.68 -12.69
N LYS A 54 -3.65 7.55 -13.52
CA LYS A 54 -3.14 8.86 -13.11
C LYS A 54 -4.20 9.75 -12.47
N ASP A 55 -5.42 9.78 -13.02
CA ASP A 55 -6.49 10.66 -12.53
C ASP A 55 -6.92 10.28 -11.10
N LYS A 56 -7.15 8.98 -10.87
CA LYS A 56 -7.49 8.47 -9.53
C LYS A 56 -6.35 8.66 -8.53
N SER A 57 -5.11 8.45 -8.98
CA SER A 57 -3.92 8.67 -8.17
C SER A 57 -3.80 10.12 -7.72
N ARG A 58 -3.96 11.05 -8.66
CA ARG A 58 -3.94 12.50 -8.41
C ARG A 58 -5.01 12.91 -7.42
N GLU A 59 -6.23 12.40 -7.53
CA GLU A 59 -7.30 12.70 -6.58
C GLU A 59 -6.92 12.36 -5.13
N GLN A 60 -6.26 11.22 -4.89
CA GLN A 60 -5.83 10.85 -3.54
C GLN A 60 -4.73 11.77 -3.03
N PHE A 61 -3.76 12.10 -3.89
CA PHE A 61 -2.65 12.98 -3.51
C PHE A 61 -3.11 14.43 -3.26
N ASP A 62 -4.05 14.95 -4.04
CA ASP A 62 -4.60 16.29 -3.83
C ASP A 62 -5.33 16.40 -2.48
N LYS A 63 -6.04 15.35 -2.03
CA LYS A 63 -6.65 15.29 -0.70
C LYS A 63 -5.61 15.38 0.42
N ILE A 64 -4.50 14.67 0.29
CA ILE A 64 -3.39 14.71 1.26
C ILE A 64 -2.76 16.12 1.31
N LEU A 65 -2.54 16.74 0.14
CA LEU A 65 -1.94 18.06 0.05
C LEU A 65 -2.86 19.17 0.56
N SER A 66 -4.17 19.00 0.43
CA SER A 66 -5.19 19.93 0.95
C SER A 66 -5.37 19.82 2.47
N HIS A 67 -4.87 18.76 3.10
CA HIS A 67 -5.03 18.53 4.53
C HIS A 67 -3.91 19.23 5.34
N GLU A 68 -4.15 20.48 5.71
CA GLU A 68 -3.18 21.37 6.38
C GLU A 68 -3.07 21.13 7.90
N GLU A 69 -4.15 20.72 8.56
CA GLU A 69 -4.24 20.56 10.02
C GLU A 69 -3.19 19.59 10.59
N HIS A 70 -2.83 18.57 9.82
CA HIS A 70 -1.81 17.58 10.19
C HIS A 70 -0.59 17.60 9.27
N ALA A 71 -0.27 18.76 8.68
CA ALA A 71 0.82 18.89 7.71
C ALA A 71 2.18 18.36 8.23
N ASP A 72 2.51 18.61 9.49
CA ASP A 72 3.76 18.15 10.12
C ASP A 72 3.79 16.62 10.29
N GLN A 73 2.67 16.02 10.71
CA GLN A 73 2.56 14.57 10.91
C GLN A 73 2.54 13.82 9.57
N LEU A 74 1.96 14.45 8.55
CA LEU A 74 1.86 13.93 7.18
C LEU A 74 3.02 14.38 6.28
N ARG A 75 4.09 14.94 6.83
CA ARG A 75 5.21 15.48 6.05
C ARG A 75 5.74 14.50 5.01
N LYS A 76 5.82 13.21 5.35
CA LYS A 76 6.26 12.14 4.42
C LYS A 76 5.25 11.91 3.31
N GLN A 77 3.97 11.74 3.67
CA GLN A 77 2.87 11.51 2.72
C GLN A 77 2.71 12.70 1.78
N ARG A 78 2.82 13.94 2.28
CA ARG A 78 2.79 15.16 1.49
C ARG A 78 3.98 15.25 0.54
N ALA A 79 5.18 14.85 0.95
CA ALA A 79 6.34 14.80 0.05
C ALA A 79 6.14 13.79 -1.09
N ILE A 80 5.60 12.60 -0.78
CA ILE A 80 5.25 11.58 -1.79
C ILE A 80 4.19 12.13 -2.74
N ALA A 81 3.06 12.61 -2.19
CA ALA A 81 1.97 13.19 -2.95
C ALA A 81 2.45 14.30 -3.88
N ARG A 82 3.30 15.20 -3.38
CA ARG A 82 3.86 16.28 -4.17
C ARG A 82 4.74 15.78 -5.30
N ALA A 83 5.59 14.79 -5.05
CA ALA A 83 6.45 14.22 -6.09
C ALA A 83 5.63 13.60 -7.24
N TYR A 84 4.55 12.89 -6.93
CA TYR A 84 3.65 12.35 -7.96
C TYR A 84 2.88 13.44 -8.71
N VAL A 85 2.33 14.44 -8.00
CA VAL A 85 1.61 15.54 -8.64
C VAL A 85 2.53 16.34 -9.57
N ASP A 86 3.75 16.68 -9.12
CA ASP A 86 4.74 17.36 -9.95
C ASP A 86 5.17 16.48 -11.14
N ALA A 87 5.23 15.16 -10.97
CA ALA A 87 5.49 14.24 -12.07
C ALA A 87 4.35 14.14 -13.09
N PHE A 88 3.10 14.13 -12.62
CA PHE A 88 1.93 14.15 -13.48
C PHE A 88 1.79 15.46 -14.25
N ASP A 89 2.22 16.57 -13.64
CA ASP A 89 2.32 17.89 -14.29
C ASP A 89 3.53 18.02 -15.23
N GLY A 90 4.38 17.00 -15.33
CA GLY A 90 5.60 17.02 -16.15
C GLY A 90 6.72 17.93 -15.62
N LYS A 91 6.63 18.37 -14.36
CA LYS A 91 7.63 19.21 -13.68
C LYS A 91 8.79 18.38 -13.12
N ALA A 92 8.55 17.10 -12.86
CA ALA A 92 9.52 16.16 -12.30
C ALA A 92 9.41 14.79 -12.99
N PRO A 93 10.44 13.94 -12.92
CA PRO A 93 10.28 12.54 -13.30
C PRO A 93 9.33 11.83 -12.32
N VAL A 94 8.59 10.82 -12.81
CA VAL A 94 7.80 9.95 -11.94
C VAL A 94 8.75 9.30 -10.93
N PRO A 95 8.41 9.31 -9.62
CA PRO A 95 9.23 8.67 -8.60
C PRO A 95 9.56 7.24 -9.01
N GLU A 96 10.84 6.89 -9.02
CA GLU A 96 11.27 5.53 -9.30
C GLU A 96 10.84 4.66 -8.13
N GLN A 97 9.74 3.95 -8.32
CA GLN A 97 9.35 2.94 -7.35
C GLN A 97 10.35 1.80 -7.45
N GLU A 98 10.99 1.45 -6.33
CA GLU A 98 11.63 0.16 -6.20
C GLU A 98 10.57 -0.89 -6.52
N LYS A 99 10.62 -1.43 -7.74
CA LYS A 99 9.86 -2.62 -8.10
C LYS A 99 10.35 -3.70 -7.17
N ARG A 100 9.61 -3.92 -6.07
CA ARG A 100 9.90 -5.03 -5.18
C ARG A 100 9.94 -6.28 -6.07
N PRO A 101 11.02 -7.07 -6.04
CA PRO A 101 11.05 -8.33 -6.74
C PRO A 101 9.79 -9.09 -6.31
N ARG A 102 8.98 -9.51 -7.29
CA ARG A 102 7.66 -10.14 -7.04
C ARG A 102 7.74 -11.33 -6.08
N ASP A 103 8.94 -11.88 -5.92
CA ASP A 103 9.24 -13.08 -5.16
C ASP A 103 9.63 -12.83 -3.69
N ILE A 104 9.69 -11.59 -3.21
CA ILE A 104 10.05 -11.30 -1.81
C ILE A 104 8.77 -11.01 -1.00
N PRO A 105 8.31 -11.96 -0.15
CA PRO A 105 7.15 -11.74 0.71
C PRO A 105 7.43 -10.63 1.72
N ILE A 106 6.50 -9.70 1.89
CA ILE A 106 6.57 -8.56 2.83
C ILE A 106 6.83 -9.04 4.28
N PHE A 107 6.31 -10.21 4.63
CA PHE A 107 6.58 -10.88 5.90
C PHE A 107 7.41 -12.14 5.65
N PRO A 108 8.57 -12.31 6.32
CA PRO A 108 9.26 -13.59 6.29
C PRO A 108 8.29 -14.65 6.81
N LYS A 109 8.03 -15.69 6.01
CA LYS A 109 7.21 -16.82 6.46
C LYS A 109 7.79 -17.29 7.80
N PRO A 110 6.98 -17.45 8.86
CA PRO A 110 7.49 -18.01 10.10
C PRO A 110 8.12 -19.35 9.74
N ARG A 111 9.41 -19.52 10.07
CA ARG A 111 10.09 -20.81 9.88
C ARG A 111 9.32 -21.81 10.72
N GLN A 112 8.42 -22.58 10.10
CA GLN A 112 7.78 -23.71 10.77
C GLN A 112 8.93 -24.59 11.27
N ASN A 113 9.03 -24.75 12.59
CA ASN A 113 10.05 -25.56 13.22
C ASN A 113 10.09 -26.92 12.53
N ALA A 114 11.22 -27.29 11.91
CA ALA A 114 11.36 -28.54 11.16
C ALA A 114 10.93 -29.77 12.00
N ASN A 115 11.10 -29.69 13.32
CA ASN A 115 10.66 -30.70 14.28
C ASN A 115 9.14 -30.94 14.32
N PHE A 116 8.32 -29.94 13.96
CA PHE A 116 6.86 -30.08 13.86
C PHE A 116 6.46 -30.89 12.61
N ILE A 117 7.15 -30.66 11.49
CA ILE A 117 6.91 -31.35 10.20
C ILE A 117 7.27 -32.84 10.31
N VAL A 118 8.42 -33.16 10.91
CA VAL A 118 8.87 -34.56 11.11
C VAL A 118 7.92 -35.34 12.04
N LYS A 119 7.24 -34.67 12.97
CA LYS A 119 6.27 -35.32 13.87
C LYS A 119 4.97 -35.69 13.17
N GLN A 120 4.56 -34.93 12.15
CA GLN A 120 3.36 -35.22 11.36
C GLN A 120 3.60 -36.29 10.29
N SER A 121 4.80 -36.36 9.72
CA SER A 121 5.14 -37.36 8.68
C SER A 121 5.31 -38.79 9.20
N ARG A 122 5.44 -38.99 10.52
CA ARG A 122 5.55 -40.32 11.15
C ARG A 122 4.21 -40.98 11.49
N LYS A 123 3.08 -40.31 11.25
CA LYS A 123 1.73 -40.86 11.53
C LYS A 123 1.12 -41.69 10.40
N HIS A 124 1.78 -41.73 9.23
CA HIS A 124 1.42 -42.61 8.12
C HIS A 124 2.60 -43.51 7.76
N ARG A 125 2.88 -44.49 8.61
CA ARG A 125 3.60 -45.69 8.21
C ARG A 125 3.03 -46.90 8.93
#